data_AF-A0A932WPC2-F1
#
_entry.id   AF-A0A932WPC2-F1
#
_cell.length_a   1.000
_cell.length_b   1.000
_cell.length_c   1.000
_cell.angle_alpha   90.00
_cell.angle_beta   90.00
_cell.angle_gamma   90.00
#
_symmetry.space_group_name_H-M   'P 1'
#
loop_
_entity.id
_entity.type
_entity.pdbx_description
1 polymer ?
#
loop_
_entity_poly.entity_id
_entity_poly.type
_entity_poly.pdbx_seq_one_letter_code
_entity_poly.pdbx_strand_id
1 'polypeptide(L)'
;MPRTLELSVLWAALIIPAIARADEPKQRTFIDPAQAGPDFLVQGEYEGRIGNDSVAGAQVIALGAGKFDAVLFAKGLPGSSADKTRLTVKGETKDGLPTFTADSFKGSIKNGVFTGTLDNVEMKLARIERQSPTLGAKPPAGAIVLFDGASADEWVGGRIQEGNLLGVGTRTKRSFRNYTLHVEFRTPFMPYDLGQARG
;
A
#
# COMPACT_ATOMS: atom_id res chain seq x y z
N MET A 1 -60.50 -18.88 -58.37
CA MET A 1 -60.17 -18.57 -56.96
C MET A 1 -58.78 -19.13 -56.68
N PRO A 2 -57.75 -18.29 -56.47
CA PRO A 2 -56.38 -18.76 -56.32
C PRO A 2 -56.07 -19.16 -54.86
N ARG A 3 -55.33 -20.25 -54.70
CA ARG A 3 -54.77 -20.74 -53.44
C ARG A 3 -53.52 -19.93 -53.09
N THR A 4 -53.47 -19.34 -51.90
CA THR A 4 -52.27 -18.70 -51.34
C THR A 4 -51.38 -19.75 -50.68
N LEU A 5 -50.09 -19.75 -51.03
CA LEU A 5 -49.04 -20.58 -50.46
C LEU A 5 -48.38 -19.79 -49.32
N GLU A 6 -48.49 -20.27 -48.08
CA GLU A 6 -47.81 -19.69 -46.92
C GLU A 6 -46.35 -20.19 -46.87
N LEU A 7 -45.38 -19.26 -46.92
CA LEU A 7 -43.94 -19.56 -46.86
C LEU A 7 -43.44 -19.31 -45.43
N SER A 8 -43.24 -20.38 -44.66
CA SER A 8 -42.68 -20.32 -43.31
C SER A 8 -41.16 -20.14 -43.35
N VAL A 9 -40.66 -18.99 -42.88
CA VAL A 9 -39.22 -18.72 -42.74
C VAL A 9 -38.78 -19.11 -41.33
N LEU A 10 -38.00 -20.19 -41.22
CA LEU A 10 -37.33 -20.61 -39.98
C LEU A 10 -36.10 -19.73 -39.73
N TRP A 11 -36.13 -18.95 -38.65
CA TRP A 11 -34.96 -18.25 -38.11
C TRP A 11 -34.11 -19.22 -37.29
N ALA A 12 -32.90 -19.54 -37.76
CA ALA A 12 -31.91 -20.25 -36.97
C ALA A 12 -31.10 -19.25 -36.14
N ALA A 13 -31.28 -19.26 -34.81
CA ALA A 13 -30.49 -18.47 -33.89
C ALA A 13 -29.09 -19.11 -33.70
N LEU A 14 -28.06 -18.42 -34.17
CA LEU A 14 -26.66 -18.80 -33.95
C LEU A 14 -26.26 -18.44 -32.51
N ILE A 15 -26.14 -19.45 -31.64
CA ILE A 15 -25.62 -19.27 -30.28
C ILE A 15 -24.08 -19.23 -30.36
N ILE A 16 -23.50 -18.05 -30.17
CA ILE A 16 -22.05 -17.90 -30.01
C ILE A 16 -21.72 -18.18 -28.53
N PRO A 17 -20.90 -19.20 -28.20
CA PRO A 17 -20.48 -19.42 -26.84
C PRO A 17 -19.57 -18.26 -26.40
N ALA A 18 -19.97 -17.56 -25.33
CA ALA A 18 -19.12 -16.59 -24.67
C ALA A 18 -17.95 -17.34 -24.02
N ILE A 19 -16.76 -17.26 -24.62
CA ILE A 19 -15.52 -17.68 -23.99
C ILE A 19 -15.29 -16.72 -22.81
N ALA A 20 -15.46 -17.22 -21.59
CA ALA A 20 -15.06 -16.51 -20.39
C ALA A 20 -13.55 -16.24 -20.50
N ARG A 21 -13.17 -14.96 -20.63
CA ARG A 21 -11.77 -14.55 -20.47
C ARG A 21 -11.36 -14.92 -19.05
N ALA A 22 -10.35 -15.76 -18.91
CA ALA A 22 -9.66 -15.92 -17.64
C ALA A 22 -9.15 -14.53 -17.22
N ASP A 23 -9.47 -14.11 -16.00
CA ASP A 23 -8.95 -12.86 -15.44
C ASP A 23 -7.42 -12.87 -15.56
N GLU A 24 -6.87 -11.87 -16.24
CA GLU A 24 -5.42 -11.64 -16.25
C GLU A 24 -4.93 -11.58 -14.79
N PRO A 25 -3.77 -12.16 -14.47
CA PRO A 25 -3.26 -12.13 -13.11
C PRO A 25 -3.09 -10.66 -12.70
N LYS A 26 -4.01 -10.17 -11.85
CA LYS A 26 -3.97 -8.81 -11.32
C LYS A 26 -2.57 -8.57 -10.76
N GLN A 27 -1.86 -7.58 -11.30
CA GLN A 27 -0.55 -7.17 -10.81
C GLN A 27 -0.61 -7.03 -9.28
N ARG A 28 0.21 -7.81 -8.57
CA ARG A 28 0.19 -7.88 -7.09
C ARG A 28 1.30 -7.08 -6.44
N THR A 29 2.27 -6.64 -7.23
CA THR A 29 3.44 -5.88 -6.82
C THR A 29 3.48 -4.58 -7.58
N PHE A 30 3.49 -3.47 -6.85
CA PHE A 30 3.57 -2.13 -7.40
C PHE A 30 4.85 -1.50 -6.91
N ILE A 31 5.77 -1.21 -7.82
CA ILE A 31 6.97 -0.44 -7.53
C ILE A 31 6.71 1.05 -7.73
N ASP A 32 5.83 1.40 -8.68
CA ASP A 32 5.43 2.78 -8.98
C ASP A 32 4.17 3.15 -8.17
N PRO A 33 4.24 4.14 -7.25
CA PRO A 33 3.09 4.61 -6.49
C PRO A 33 1.90 5.04 -7.35
N ALA A 34 2.13 5.57 -8.56
CA ALA A 34 1.07 5.99 -9.45
C ALA A 34 0.21 4.81 -9.97
N GLN A 35 0.77 3.60 -9.93
CA GLN A 35 0.10 2.36 -10.34
C GLN A 35 -0.48 1.57 -9.16
N ALA A 36 -0.21 1.99 -7.92
CA ALA A 36 -0.50 1.24 -6.70
C ALA A 36 -2.00 1.23 -6.30
N GLY A 37 -2.83 2.02 -6.98
CA GLY A 37 -4.28 2.03 -6.79
C GLY A 37 -4.74 2.69 -5.49
N PRO A 38 -6.06 2.66 -5.20
CA PRO A 38 -6.66 3.44 -4.11
C PRO A 38 -6.24 2.93 -2.71
N ASP A 39 -6.03 1.63 -2.53
CA ASP A 39 -5.63 1.06 -1.24
C ASP A 39 -4.29 1.64 -0.75
N PHE A 40 -3.40 2.01 -1.68
CA PHE A 40 -2.13 2.68 -1.38
C PHE A 40 -2.31 4.06 -0.72
N LEU A 41 -3.36 4.78 -1.13
CA LEU A 41 -3.70 6.10 -0.57
C LEU A 41 -4.32 6.01 0.82
N VAL A 42 -4.83 4.82 1.19
CA VAL A 42 -5.48 4.56 2.48
C VAL A 42 -4.51 3.99 3.50
N GLN A 43 -3.60 3.10 3.08
CA GLN A 43 -2.57 2.60 4.00
C GLN A 43 -1.60 3.71 4.44
N GLY A 44 -0.96 3.50 5.58
CA GLY A 44 0.04 4.40 6.13
C GLY A 44 -0.17 4.67 7.60
N GLU A 45 0.53 5.70 8.08
CA GLU A 45 0.44 6.14 9.46
C GLU A 45 -0.41 7.40 9.57
N TYR A 46 -1.17 7.48 10.64
CA TYR A 46 -2.04 8.60 10.98
C TYR A 46 -1.78 9.01 12.41
N GLU A 47 -1.76 10.31 12.68
CA GLU A 47 -1.57 10.85 14.02
C GLU A 47 -2.53 12.02 14.27
N GLY A 48 -2.95 12.19 15.52
CA GLY A 48 -3.88 13.22 15.90
C GLY A 48 -4.36 13.02 17.33
N ARG A 49 -5.66 13.22 17.55
CA ARG A 49 -6.22 13.26 18.91
C ARG A 49 -7.51 12.47 19.03
N ILE A 50 -7.80 12.07 20.27
CA ILE A 50 -9.05 11.48 20.73
C ILE A 50 -9.56 12.24 21.96
N GLY A 51 -10.86 12.53 22.00
CA GLY A 51 -11.54 13.23 23.10
C GLY A 51 -10.98 14.63 23.35
N ASN A 52 -10.83 14.99 24.64
CA ASN A 52 -10.34 16.29 25.12
C ASN A 52 -8.82 16.50 24.89
N ASP A 53 -8.29 16.17 23.71
CA ASP A 53 -6.89 16.35 23.31
C ASP A 53 -5.87 15.28 23.74
N SER A 54 -6.29 14.05 24.03
CA SER A 54 -5.33 12.94 24.19
C SER A 54 -4.72 12.57 22.83
N VAL A 55 -3.39 12.47 22.75
CA VAL A 55 -2.69 12.06 21.51
C VAL A 55 -3.04 10.61 21.18
N ALA A 56 -3.28 10.34 19.90
CA ALA A 56 -3.54 9.01 19.38
C ALA A 56 -2.86 8.81 18.02
N GLY A 57 -2.58 7.55 17.68
CA GLY A 57 -2.01 7.16 16.39
C GLY A 57 -2.79 6.01 15.77
N ALA A 58 -2.66 5.82 14.46
CA ALA A 58 -3.14 4.63 13.78
C ALA A 58 -2.16 4.19 12.69
N GLN A 59 -1.93 2.88 12.59
CA GLN A 59 -1.28 2.26 11.43
C GLN A 59 -2.34 1.52 10.63
N VAL A 60 -2.54 1.88 9.37
CA VAL A 60 -3.49 1.26 8.45
C VAL A 60 -2.73 0.40 7.45
N ILE A 61 -3.08 -0.87 7.38
CA ILE A 61 -2.42 -1.89 6.59
C ILE A 61 -3.39 -2.35 5.49
N ALA A 62 -3.05 -2.09 4.22
CA ALA A 62 -3.82 -2.61 3.09
C ALA A 62 -3.64 -4.12 2.93
N LEU A 63 -4.74 -4.85 2.83
CA LEU A 63 -4.81 -6.30 2.60
C LEU A 63 -5.26 -6.64 1.17
N GLY A 64 -5.39 -5.61 0.31
CA GLY A 64 -5.82 -5.71 -1.06
C GLY A 64 -7.33 -5.80 -1.21
N ALA A 65 -7.81 -5.52 -2.43
CA ALA A 65 -9.23 -5.50 -2.78
C ALA A 65 -10.09 -4.65 -1.82
N GLY A 66 -9.58 -3.49 -1.39
CA GLY A 66 -10.30 -2.58 -0.50
C GLY A 66 -10.42 -3.07 0.94
N LYS A 67 -9.63 -4.07 1.35
CA LYS A 67 -9.63 -4.59 2.73
C LYS A 67 -8.43 -4.06 3.51
N PHE A 68 -8.63 -3.85 4.81
CA PHE A 68 -7.63 -3.26 5.68
C PHE A 68 -7.66 -3.89 7.08
N ASP A 69 -6.48 -3.94 7.69
CA ASP A 69 -6.37 -3.90 9.16
C ASP A 69 -5.96 -2.49 9.55
N ALA A 70 -6.45 -2.00 10.70
CA ALA A 70 -5.90 -0.81 11.31
C ALA A 70 -5.61 -1.07 12.80
N VAL A 71 -4.44 -0.63 13.25
CA VAL A 71 -4.05 -0.69 14.66
C VAL A 71 -4.09 0.73 15.20
N LEU A 72 -5.04 0.99 16.09
CA LEU A 72 -5.16 2.24 16.83
C LEU A 72 -4.26 2.17 18.07
N PHE A 73 -3.53 3.24 18.36
CA PHE A 73 -2.58 3.34 19.47
C PHE A 73 -2.95 4.50 20.40
N ALA A 74 -2.97 4.23 21.70
CA ALA A 74 -3.08 5.28 22.70
C ALA A 74 -1.75 6.02 22.85
N LYS A 75 -1.81 7.33 23.10
CA LYS A 75 -0.63 8.20 23.31
C LYS A 75 0.32 8.29 22.10
N GLY A 76 -0.19 8.08 20.89
CA GLY A 76 0.53 8.28 19.65
C GLY A 76 1.09 7.00 19.03
N LEU A 77 1.76 7.15 17.89
CA LEU A 77 2.32 6.04 17.13
C LEU A 77 3.51 5.37 17.84
N PRO A 78 3.82 4.11 17.52
CA PRO A 78 5.06 3.47 17.96
C PRO A 78 6.30 4.35 17.70
N GLY A 79 7.18 4.44 18.71
CA GLY A 79 8.38 5.29 18.68
C GLY A 79 8.15 6.73 19.16
N SER A 80 6.92 7.24 19.16
CA SER A 80 6.58 8.55 19.76
C SER A 80 6.29 8.45 21.26
N SER A 81 5.90 7.26 21.74
CA SER A 81 5.57 6.95 23.13
C SER A 81 6.01 5.54 23.51
N ALA A 82 6.29 5.32 24.80
CA ALA A 82 6.55 3.99 25.37
C ALA A 82 5.26 3.19 25.64
N ASP A 83 4.10 3.83 25.54
CA ASP A 83 2.80 3.17 25.70
C ASP A 83 2.55 2.16 24.57
N LYS A 84 1.99 1.01 24.92
CA LYS A 84 1.73 -0.11 23.98
C LYS A 84 0.24 -0.43 23.87
N THR A 85 -0.62 0.34 24.53
CA THR A 85 -2.06 0.16 24.50
C THR A 85 -2.56 0.35 23.08
N ARG A 86 -3.23 -0.66 22.55
CA ARG A 86 -3.69 -0.67 21.16
C ARG A 86 -4.99 -1.43 20.98
N LEU A 87 -5.73 -1.07 19.94
CA LEU A 87 -6.92 -1.77 19.46
C LEU A 87 -6.74 -2.07 17.97
N THR A 88 -6.99 -3.32 17.56
CA THR A 88 -7.02 -3.68 16.13
C THR A 88 -8.46 -3.63 15.64
N VAL A 89 -8.69 -2.98 14.50
CA VAL A 89 -10.00 -2.85 13.86
C VAL A 89 -9.89 -3.32 12.40
N LYS A 90 -10.97 -3.90 11.88
CA LYS A 90 -11.04 -4.34 10.47
C LYS A 90 -11.65 -3.24 9.63
N GLY A 91 -11.17 -3.09 8.41
CA GLY A 91 -11.66 -2.11 7.45
C GLY A 91 -12.00 -2.69 6.09
N GLU A 92 -13.00 -2.09 5.45
CA GLU A 92 -13.42 -2.38 4.09
C GLU A 92 -13.88 -1.10 3.39
N THR A 93 -13.49 -0.93 2.14
CA THR A 93 -14.00 0.14 1.26
C THR A 93 -15.41 -0.21 0.80
N LYS A 94 -16.37 0.64 1.17
CA LYS A 94 -17.77 0.56 0.73
C LYS A 94 -18.12 1.85 0.00
N ASP A 95 -18.62 1.74 -1.22
CA ASP A 95 -18.99 2.88 -2.07
C ASP A 95 -17.88 3.95 -2.18
N GLY A 96 -16.62 3.50 -2.29
CA GLY A 96 -15.45 4.37 -2.38
C GLY A 96 -14.98 4.99 -1.06
N LEU A 97 -15.62 4.65 0.07
CA LEU A 97 -15.24 5.10 1.41
C LEU A 97 -14.66 3.93 2.23
N PRO A 98 -13.36 3.96 2.59
CA PRO A 98 -12.79 3.05 3.58
C PRO A 98 -13.48 3.23 4.93
N THR A 99 -14.16 2.20 5.41
CA THR A 99 -14.86 2.15 6.69
C THR A 99 -14.24 1.12 7.60
N PHE A 100 -14.17 1.41 8.91
CA PHE A 100 -13.51 0.58 9.91
C PHE A 100 -14.44 0.32 11.09
N THR A 101 -14.51 -0.93 11.53
CA THR A 101 -15.40 -1.34 12.62
C THR A 101 -14.76 -2.35 13.57
N ALA A 102 -15.08 -2.20 14.85
CA ALA A 102 -14.94 -3.19 15.92
C ALA A 102 -16.08 -2.96 16.94
N ASP A 103 -16.17 -3.78 17.97
CA ASP A 103 -17.27 -3.71 18.95
C ASP A 103 -17.43 -2.30 19.56
N SER A 104 -16.32 -1.65 19.93
CA SER A 104 -16.30 -0.31 20.52
C SER A 104 -15.92 0.81 19.55
N PHE A 105 -15.65 0.49 18.27
CA PHE A 105 -15.10 1.45 17.32
C PHE A 105 -15.85 1.49 15.99
N LYS A 106 -16.13 2.70 15.49
CA LYS A 106 -16.54 2.94 14.11
C LYS A 106 -15.81 4.14 13.54
N GLY A 107 -15.33 4.04 12.31
CA GLY A 107 -14.62 5.14 11.67
C GLY A 107 -14.51 5.00 10.15
N SER A 108 -13.93 6.01 9.53
CA SER A 108 -13.69 6.06 8.10
C SER A 108 -12.45 6.88 7.76
N ILE A 109 -11.87 6.65 6.59
CA ILE A 109 -10.78 7.47 6.05
C ILE A 109 -11.26 8.20 4.82
N LYS A 110 -11.12 9.53 4.81
CA LYS A 110 -11.41 10.38 3.65
C LYS A 110 -10.37 11.48 3.54
N ASN A 111 -9.84 11.70 2.35
CA ASN A 111 -8.86 12.76 2.06
C ASN A 111 -7.68 12.77 3.04
N GLY A 112 -7.14 11.59 3.37
CA GLY A 112 -6.01 11.45 4.30
C GLY A 112 -6.35 11.74 5.77
N VAL A 113 -7.64 11.79 6.14
CA VAL A 113 -8.07 11.97 7.52
C VAL A 113 -8.83 10.73 7.98
N PHE A 114 -8.35 10.09 9.03
CA PHE A 114 -9.04 9.01 9.75
C PHE A 114 -9.90 9.63 10.86
N THR A 115 -11.22 9.61 10.68
CA THR A 115 -12.18 9.96 11.72
C THR A 115 -12.83 8.72 12.30
N GLY A 116 -13.15 8.74 13.59
CA GLY A 116 -13.91 7.65 14.20
C GLY A 116 -14.37 7.98 15.61
N THR A 117 -15.05 7.03 16.21
CA THR A 117 -15.54 7.11 17.57
C THR A 117 -15.18 5.81 18.28
N LEU A 118 -14.48 5.92 19.42
CA LEU A 118 -14.15 4.82 20.32
C LEU A 118 -14.93 5.03 21.62
N ASP A 119 -15.82 4.12 21.99
CA ASP A 119 -16.64 4.24 23.22
C ASP A 119 -17.36 5.60 23.35
N ASN A 120 -17.93 6.09 22.24
CA ASN A 120 -18.57 7.41 22.11
C ASN A 120 -17.63 8.63 22.22
N VAL A 121 -16.32 8.42 22.20
CA VAL A 121 -15.31 9.48 22.18
C VAL A 121 -14.78 9.68 20.77
N GLU A 122 -14.90 10.90 20.24
CA GLU A 122 -14.44 11.24 18.89
C GLU A 122 -12.92 11.20 18.76
N MET A 123 -12.47 10.74 17.60
CA MET A 123 -11.06 10.64 17.19
C MET A 123 -10.90 11.23 15.79
N LYS A 124 -9.83 12.00 15.59
CA LYS A 124 -9.45 12.56 14.30
C LYS A 124 -7.94 12.54 14.14
N LEU A 125 -7.47 11.79 13.14
CA LEU A 125 -6.06 11.60 12.84
C LEU A 125 -5.79 12.01 11.39
N ALA A 126 -4.74 12.79 11.16
CA ALA A 126 -4.27 13.13 9.82
C ALA A 126 -3.16 12.16 9.40
N ARG A 127 -3.11 11.81 8.11
CA ARG A 127 -2.01 11.03 7.53
C ARG A 127 -0.70 11.78 7.74
N ILE A 128 0.33 11.04 8.13
CA ILE A 128 1.69 11.56 8.25
C ILE A 128 2.63 10.73 7.39
N GLU A 129 3.75 11.33 7.00
CA GLU A 129 4.85 10.64 6.33
C GLU A 129 6.13 10.90 7.14
N ARG A 130 6.72 9.84 7.68
CA ARG A 130 7.97 9.95 8.44
C ARG A 130 9.14 10.09 7.48
N GLN A 131 10.08 10.97 7.80
CA GLN A 131 11.31 11.14 7.05
C GLN A 131 12.52 10.91 7.95
N SER A 132 13.48 10.12 7.46
CA SER A 132 14.76 9.97 8.14
C SER A 132 15.52 11.30 8.12
N PRO A 133 16.15 11.72 9.24
CA PRO A 133 17.05 12.88 9.24
C PRO A 133 18.25 12.74 8.29
N THR A 134 18.58 11.52 7.87
CA THR A 134 19.68 11.22 6.93
C THR A 134 19.18 10.90 5.52
N LEU A 135 17.89 11.09 5.22
CA LEU A 135 17.37 10.89 3.86
C LEU A 135 18.07 11.86 2.88
N GLY A 136 18.60 11.33 1.78
CA GLY A 136 19.41 12.06 0.81
C GLY A 136 20.79 12.49 1.31
N ALA A 137 21.29 11.93 2.43
CA ALA A 137 22.60 12.29 2.95
C ALA A 137 23.69 12.04 1.89
N LYS A 138 24.47 13.07 1.59
CA LYS A 138 25.56 12.96 0.62
C LYS A 138 26.64 12.01 1.15
N PRO A 139 27.27 11.20 0.27
CA PRO A 139 28.43 10.42 0.66
C PRO A 139 29.51 11.32 1.30
N PRO A 140 30.05 10.97 2.48
CA PRO A 140 31.13 11.73 3.09
C PRO A 140 32.42 11.63 2.25
N ALA A 141 33.37 12.53 2.50
CA ALA A 141 34.65 12.53 1.79
C ALA A 141 35.36 11.17 1.93
N GLY A 142 35.79 10.60 0.80
CA GLY A 142 36.44 9.29 0.74
C GLY A 142 35.49 8.08 0.76
N ALA A 143 34.18 8.28 0.83
CA ALA A 143 33.22 7.19 0.70
C ALA A 143 33.22 6.59 -0.71
N ILE A 144 33.03 5.27 -0.78
CA ILE A 144 32.76 4.57 -2.04
C ILE A 144 31.26 4.72 -2.31
N VAL A 145 30.91 5.32 -3.45
CA VAL A 145 29.52 5.40 -3.90
C VAL A 145 29.15 4.08 -4.53
N LEU A 146 28.30 3.30 -3.85
CA LEU A 146 27.80 2.03 -4.38
C LEU A 146 26.68 2.25 -5.39
N PHE A 147 25.82 3.25 -5.17
CA PHE A 147 24.71 3.58 -6.05
C PHE A 147 24.22 5.00 -5.75
N ASP A 148 24.03 5.81 -6.79
CA ASP A 148 23.53 7.19 -6.72
C ASP A 148 22.37 7.46 -7.70
N GLY A 149 21.88 6.41 -8.35
CA GLY A 149 20.85 6.49 -9.38
C GLY A 149 21.37 6.51 -10.82
N ALA A 150 22.66 6.78 -11.07
CA ALA A 150 23.19 6.90 -12.42
C ALA A 150 23.68 5.57 -13.00
N SER A 151 24.32 4.73 -12.20
CA SER A 151 24.84 3.43 -12.64
C SER A 151 24.75 2.37 -11.54
N ALA A 152 24.68 1.10 -11.94
CA ALA A 152 24.73 -0.04 -11.03
C ALA A 152 26.07 -0.80 -11.13
N ASP A 153 27.15 -0.10 -11.50
CA ASP A 153 28.43 -0.72 -11.86
C ASP A 153 29.15 -1.40 -10.69
N GLU A 154 28.89 -0.98 -9.45
CA GLU A 154 29.42 -1.62 -8.25
C GLU A 154 28.67 -2.91 -7.87
N TRP A 155 27.69 -3.33 -8.69
CA TRP A 155 26.78 -4.43 -8.37
C TRP A 155 26.82 -5.58 -9.38
N VAL A 156 26.81 -6.81 -8.87
CA VAL A 156 26.63 -8.03 -9.67
C VAL A 156 25.15 -8.19 -9.98
N GLY A 157 24.78 -8.15 -11.26
CA GLY A 157 23.37 -8.23 -11.68
C GLY A 157 22.56 -6.98 -11.35
N GLY A 158 23.22 -5.84 -11.14
CA GLY A 158 22.57 -4.55 -10.90
C GLY A 158 21.67 -4.14 -12.06
N ARG A 159 20.49 -3.63 -11.73
CA ARG A 159 19.49 -3.14 -12.69
C ARG A 159 18.97 -1.80 -12.20
N ILE A 160 18.84 -0.83 -13.09
CA ILE A 160 18.16 0.44 -12.77
C ILE A 160 16.68 0.28 -13.10
N GLN A 161 15.83 0.61 -12.13
CA GLN A 161 14.37 0.61 -12.21
C GLN A 161 13.85 2.02 -11.94
N GLU A 162 12.72 2.39 -12.56
CA GLU A 162 12.12 3.72 -12.40
C GLU A 162 13.07 4.90 -12.62
N GLY A 163 14.04 4.72 -13.52
CA GLY A 163 15.01 5.74 -13.88
C GLY A 163 16.17 5.90 -12.91
N ASN A 164 15.99 5.68 -11.60
CA ASN A 164 17.04 5.96 -10.61
C ASN A 164 17.08 5.03 -9.39
N LEU A 165 16.35 3.91 -9.38
CA LEU A 165 16.35 2.96 -8.26
C LEU A 165 17.14 1.70 -8.59
N LEU A 166 17.87 1.21 -7.61
CA LEU A 166 18.56 -0.08 -7.73
C LEU A 166 17.55 -1.21 -7.54
N GLY A 167 17.39 -2.06 -8.54
CA GLY A 167 16.51 -3.22 -8.49
C GLY A 167 16.98 -4.27 -7.48
N VAL A 168 16.01 -4.95 -6.86
CA VAL A 168 16.25 -6.02 -5.89
C VAL A 168 16.97 -7.24 -6.49
N GLY A 169 17.57 -8.05 -5.61
CA GLY A 169 18.24 -9.30 -5.98
C GLY A 169 19.66 -9.11 -6.50
N THR A 170 20.38 -8.14 -5.94
CA THR A 170 21.72 -7.76 -6.36
C THR A 170 22.71 -7.82 -5.17
N ARG A 171 24.01 -7.83 -5.48
CA ARG A 171 25.09 -7.86 -4.49
C ARG A 171 26.23 -6.96 -4.93
N THR A 172 26.92 -6.31 -3.99
CA THR A 172 28.14 -5.57 -4.29
C THR A 172 29.20 -6.48 -4.89
N LYS A 173 29.93 -6.00 -5.90
CA LYS A 173 31.11 -6.70 -6.47
C LYS A 173 32.24 -6.77 -5.45
N ARG A 174 32.37 -5.73 -4.63
CA ARG A 174 33.36 -5.64 -3.56
C ARG A 174 32.92 -6.44 -2.34
N SER A 175 33.92 -6.93 -1.62
CA SER A 175 33.76 -7.47 -0.27
C SER A 175 34.20 -6.43 0.74
N PHE A 176 33.42 -6.26 1.80
CA PHE A 176 33.73 -5.38 2.92
C PHE A 176 33.85 -6.22 4.20
N ARG A 177 34.67 -5.76 5.14
CA ARG A 177 34.78 -6.37 6.47
C ARG A 177 34.24 -5.43 7.54
N ASN A 178 34.96 -4.34 7.79
CA ASN A 178 34.53 -3.27 8.69
C ASN A 178 34.15 -2.07 7.84
N TYR A 179 32.93 -1.57 8.00
CA TYR A 179 32.42 -0.46 7.20
C TYR A 179 31.29 0.27 7.93
N THR A 180 31.09 1.53 7.53
CA THR A 180 29.85 2.27 7.78
C THR A 180 29.09 2.34 6.46
N LEU A 181 27.80 1.99 6.49
CA LEU A 181 26.96 1.97 5.29
C LEU A 181 25.76 2.88 5.51
N HIS A 182 25.55 3.79 4.56
CA HIS A 182 24.30 4.55 4.41
C HIS A 182 23.49 3.91 3.28
N VAL A 183 22.26 3.50 3.56
CA VAL A 183 21.35 2.91 2.58
C VAL A 183 19.97 3.53 2.77
N GLU A 184 19.40 3.95 1.65
CA GLU A 184 17.99 4.31 1.53
C GLU A 184 17.32 3.26 0.66
N PHE A 185 16.13 2.83 1.06
CA PHE A 185 15.37 1.83 0.34
C PHE A 185 13.91 2.23 0.31
N ARG A 186 13.24 1.80 -0.75
CA ARG A 186 11.79 1.93 -0.92
C ARG A 186 11.24 0.54 -1.12
N THR A 187 10.37 0.10 -0.21
CA THR A 187 9.70 -1.19 -0.35
C THR A 187 8.62 -1.10 -1.44
N PRO A 188 8.39 -2.18 -2.19
CA PRO A 188 7.26 -2.26 -3.09
C PRO A 188 5.94 -2.22 -2.30
N PHE A 189 4.86 -1.80 -2.94
CA PHE A 189 3.52 -2.02 -2.42
C PHE A 189 3.02 -3.39 -2.85
N MET A 190 2.82 -4.28 -1.87
CA MET A 190 2.36 -5.65 -2.05
C MET A 190 1.15 -5.93 -1.13
N PRO A 191 -0.04 -5.37 -1.44
CA PRO A 191 -1.17 -5.40 -0.52
C PRO A 191 -1.73 -6.79 -0.26
N TYR A 192 -1.49 -7.75 -1.15
CA TYR A 192 -2.00 -9.13 -1.04
C TYR A 192 -1.07 -10.06 -0.26
N ASP A 193 0.18 -9.66 0.00
CA ASP A 193 1.14 -10.45 0.77
C ASP A 193 1.07 -10.09 2.25
N LEU A 194 1.78 -10.80 3.14
CA LEU A 194 1.75 -10.55 4.59
C LEU A 194 3.15 -10.62 5.20
N GLY A 195 3.39 -9.84 6.26
CA GLY A 195 4.66 -9.84 6.98
C GLY A 195 5.85 -9.58 6.07
N GLN A 196 6.90 -10.40 6.20
CA GLN A 196 8.14 -10.28 5.42
C GLN A 196 7.95 -10.56 3.91
N ALA A 197 6.81 -11.10 3.48
CA ALA A 197 6.54 -11.31 2.06
C ALA A 197 6.19 -10.01 1.31
N ARG A 198 6.08 -8.86 2.01
CA ARG A 198 5.74 -7.56 1.41
C ARG A 198 6.93 -6.79 0.81
N GLY A 199 8.10 -7.41 0.74
CA GLY A 199 9.34 -6.80 0.26
C GLY A 199 10.32 -6.50 1.39
#